data_AF-A0A060CMQ1-F1
#
_entry.id   AF-A0A060CMQ1-F1
#
_cell.length_a   1.000
_cell.length_b   1.000
_cell.length_c   1.000
_cell.angle_alpha   90.00
_cell.angle_beta   90.00
_cell.angle_gamma   90.00
#
_symmetry.space_group_name_H-M   'P 1'
#
loop_
_entity.id
_entity.type
_entity.pdbx_description
1 polymer ?
#
loop_
_entity_poly.entity_id
_entity_poly.type
_entity_poly.pdbx_seq_one_letter_code
_entity_poly.pdbx_strand_id
1 'polypeptide(L)' 'MCHGEIHGEHQIAEVLGIPHAELDFICAGINHQTWYISIKHHGVEQLDKLLPAFEAHPVYAQ' A
#
# COMPACT_ATOMS: atom_id res chain seq x y z
N MET A 1 19.20 -6.38 1.54
CA MET A 1 18.01 -5.62 1.11
C MET A 1 16.87 -6.61 0.89
N CYS A 2 15.67 -6.28 1.34
CA CYS A 2 14.46 -7.06 1.08
C CYS A 2 13.61 -6.28 0.07
N HIS A 3 12.98 -6.96 -0.87
CA HIS A 3 12.13 -6.33 -1.89
C HIS A 3 10.65 -6.36 -1.51
N GLY A 4 10.31 -6.82 -0.30
CA GLY A 4 8.92 -6.95 0.14
C GLY A 4 8.19 -5.61 0.31
N GLU A 5 8.90 -4.56 0.69
CA GLU A 5 8.33 -3.22 0.81
C GLU A 5 8.01 -2.65 -0.59
N ILE A 6 9.00 -2.52 -1.49
CA ILE A 6 8.75 -2.10 -2.88
C ILE A 6 7.59 -2.86 -3.57
N HIS A 7 7.55 -4.19 -3.49
CA HIS A 7 6.43 -4.94 -4.10
C HIS A 7 5.09 -4.65 -3.43
N GLY A 8 5.07 -4.51 -2.10
CA GLY A 8 3.86 -4.15 -1.38
C GLY A 8 3.34 -2.76 -1.77
N GLU A 9 4.22 -1.77 -1.88
CA GLU A 9 3.85 -0.42 -2.35
C GLU A 9 3.24 -0.45 -3.74
N HIS A 10 3.78 -1.26 -4.66
CA HIS A 10 3.21 -1.42 -6.00
C HIS A 10 1.82 -2.04 -5.98
N GLN A 11 1.59 -3.06 -5.14
CA GLN A 11 0.26 -3.65 -4.99
C GLN A 11 -0.73 -2.67 -4.39
N ILE A 12 -0.30 -1.88 -3.39
CA ILE A 12 -1.13 -0.84 -2.78
C ILE A 12 -1.53 0.22 -3.83
N ALA A 13 -0.58 0.67 -4.65
CA ALA A 13 -0.84 1.60 -5.73
C ALA A 13 -1.85 1.02 -6.75
N GLU A 14 -1.68 -0.25 -7.12
CA GLU A 14 -2.57 -0.97 -8.03
C GLU A 14 -4.01 -1.06 -7.48
N VAL A 15 -4.20 -1.51 -6.24
CA VAL A 15 -5.55 -1.67 -5.68
C VAL A 15 -6.25 -0.34 -5.41
N LEU A 16 -5.50 0.71 -5.06
CA LEU A 16 -6.06 2.06 -4.89
C LEU A 16 -6.33 2.75 -6.23
N GLY A 17 -5.76 2.24 -7.34
CA GLY A 17 -5.84 2.87 -8.65
C GLY A 17 -5.12 4.23 -8.72
N ILE A 18 -4.11 4.44 -7.88
CA ILE A 18 -3.33 5.68 -7.77
C ILE A 18 -1.91 5.40 -8.25
N PRO A 19 -1.30 6.25 -9.09
CA PRO A 19 0.09 6.09 -9.48
C PRO A 19 1.00 6.03 -8.26
N HIS A 20 1.90 5.05 -8.19
CA HIS A 20 2.83 4.87 -7.06
C HIS A 20 3.61 6.15 -6.72
N ALA A 21 4.01 6.91 -7.74
CA ALA A 21 4.75 8.16 -7.58
C ALA A 21 3.92 9.31 -6.94
N GLU A 22 2.60 9.17 -6.83
CA GLU A 22 1.72 10.13 -6.15
C GLU A 22 1.40 9.72 -4.70
N LEU A 23 1.91 8.56 -4.25
CA LEU A 23 1.67 8.04 -2.92
C LEU A 23 2.88 8.29 -2.00
N ASP A 24 2.60 8.86 -0.84
CA ASP A 24 3.56 8.96 0.26
C ASP A 24 3.33 7.80 1.24
N PHE A 25 4.35 6.95 1.43
CA PHE A 25 4.29 5.81 2.34
C PHE A 25 5.08 6.10 3.62
N ILE A 26 4.50 5.72 4.77
CA ILE A 26 5.24 5.61 6.03
C ILE A 26 5.14 4.17 6.50
N CYS A 27 6.30 3.54 6.63
CA CYS A 27 6.44 2.15 7.05
C CYS A 27 7.19 2.05 8.36
N ALA A 28 6.82 1.07 9.18
CA ALA A 28 7.55 0.71 10.39
C ALA A 28 7.62 -0.80 10.53
N GLY A 29 8.63 -1.31 11.23
CA GLY A 29 8.76 -2.74 11.53
C GLY A 29 10.19 -3.24 11.41
N ILE A 30 10.30 -4.55 11.21
CA ILE A 30 11.57 -5.25 10.99
C ILE A 30 11.56 -5.98 9.65
N ASN A 31 12.69 -6.56 9.28
CA ASN A 31 12.79 -7.33 8.05
C ASN A 31 11.76 -8.48 8.02
N HIS A 32 11.02 -8.61 6.92
CA HIS A 32 9.89 -9.54 6.73
C HIS A 32 8.64 -9.31 7.60
N GLN A 33 8.62 -8.25 8.41
CA GLN A 33 7.47 -7.85 9.23
C GLN A 33 7.40 -6.32 9.18
N THR A 34 6.96 -5.80 8.04
CA THR A 34 6.77 -4.37 7.79
C THR A 34 5.29 -4.06 7.77
N TRP A 35 4.91 -2.95 8.38
CA TRP A 35 3.56 -2.42 8.40
C TRP A 35 3.54 -1.04 7.75
N TYR A 36 2.61 -0.84 6.82
CA TYR A 36 2.27 0.48 6.28
C TYR A 36 1.38 1.19 7.30
N ILE A 37 1.91 2.22 7.96
CA ILE A 37 1.23 2.95 9.02
C ILE A 37 0.64 4.30 8.56
N SER A 38 0.94 4.71 7.33
CA SER A 38 0.28 5.83 6.63
C SER A 38 0.50 5.69 5.13
N ILE A 39 -0.54 5.96 4.33
CA ILE A 39 -0.49 5.98 2.87
C ILE A 39 -1.27 7.21 2.41
N LYS A 40 -0.58 8.25 1.93
CA LYS A 40 -1.23 9.51 1.54
C LYS A 40 -1.20 9.73 0.04
N HIS A 41 -2.29 10.26 -0.50
CA HIS A 41 -2.35 10.82 -1.84
C HIS A 41 -2.54 12.33 -1.72
N HIS A 42 -1.57 13.12 -2.19
CA HIS A 42 -1.57 14.57 -2.05
C HIS A 42 -1.86 15.06 -0.62
N GLY A 43 -1.25 14.40 0.37
CA GLY A 43 -1.42 14.70 1.80
C GLY A 43 -2.69 14.17 2.46
N VAL A 44 -3.60 13.54 1.70
CA VAL A 44 -4.85 12.95 2.21
C VAL A 44 -4.65 11.46 2.49
N GLU A 45 -4.95 11.02 3.70
CA GLU A 45 -4.83 9.63 4.14
C GLU A 45 -5.76 8.68 3.36
N GLN A 46 -5.27 7.48 3.05
CA GLN A 46 -5.97 6.45 2.27
C GLN A 46 -6.11 5.12 3.02
N LEU A 47 -5.59 4.99 4.23
CA LEU A 47 -5.62 3.74 5.01
C LEU A 47 -7.02 3.10 5.13
N ASP A 48 -8.06 3.92 5.27
CA ASP A 48 -9.46 3.47 5.38
C ASP A 48 -9.99 2.79 4.11
N LYS A 49 -9.40 3.11 2.96
CA LYS A 49 -9.75 2.53 1.66
C LYS A 49 -8.98 1.25 1.36
N LEU A 50 -7.89 1.00 2.07
CA LEU A 50 -6.93 -0.03 1.68
C LEU A 50 -7.52 -1.45 1.72
N LEU A 51 -8.13 -1.82 2.85
CA LEU A 51 -8.73 -3.15 3.01
C LEU A 51 -9.88 -3.37 2.00
N PRO A 52 -10.88 -2.46 1.89
CA PRO A 52 -11.93 -2.59 0.88
C PRO A 52 -11.39 -2.70 -0.55
N ALA A 53 -10.32 -1.97 -0.88
CA ALA A 53 -9.71 -2.01 -2.20
C ALA A 53 -9.08 -3.39 -2.49
N PHE A 54 -8.37 -3.97 -1.52
CA PHE A 54 -7.84 -5.33 -1.65
C PHE A 54 -8.94 -6.39 -1.78
N GLU A 55 -9.98 -6.32 -0.94
CA GLU A 55 -11.12 -7.25 -0.96
C GLU A 55 -11.92 -7.17 -2.28
N ALA A 56 -11.94 -6.01 -2.93
CA ALA A 56 -12.61 -5.82 -4.22
C ALA A 56 -11.72 -6.15 -5.44
N HIS A 57 -10.41 -6.36 -5.26
CA HIS A 57 -9.49 -6.50 -6.38
C HIS A 57 -9.57 -7.89 -7.02
N PRO A 58 -9.75 -8.03 -8.35
CA PRO A 58 -10.01 -9.32 -8.99
C PRO A 58 -8.86 -10.34 -8.89
N VAL A 59 -7.64 -9.88 -8.62
CA VAL A 59 -6.44 -10.73 -8.51
C VAL A 59 -6.03 -10.97 -7.06
N TYR A 60 -6.27 -9.99 -6.17
CA TYR A 60 -5.72 -10.00 -4.81
C TYR A 60 -6.76 -10.31 -3.73
N ALA A 61 -8.06 -10.26 -4.06
CA ALA A 61 -9.09 -10.76 -3.18
C ALA A 61 -8.85 -12.27 -2.91
N GLN A 62 -8.64 -12.62 -1.64
CA GLN A 62 -8.48 -14.00 -1.17
C GLN A 62 -9.70 -14.44 -0.36
#